data_AF-A0A9E4BR38-F1
#
_entry.id   AF-A0A9E4BR38-F1
#
_cell.length_a   1.000
_cell.length_b   1.000
_cell.length_c   1.000
_cell.angle_alpha   90.00
_cell.angle_beta   90.00
_cell.angle_gamma   90.00
#
_symmetry.space_group_name_H-M   'P 1'
#
loop_
_entity.id
_entity.type
_entity.pdbx_description
1 polymer ?
#
loop_
_entity_poly.entity_id
_entity_poly.type
_entity_poly.pdbx_seq_one_letter_code
_entity_poly.pdbx_strand_id
1 'polypeptide(L)'
;MRGEVNLPCPIVDDPTADRILASRSVDSTIVLWNLAPRIVPPTASADFDGSGAVDFADFVQFVANFGLNQGDIGFDAQFDLDMDGTIGFGDFLIFAKAFGE
;
A
#
# COMPACT_ATOMS: atom_id res chain seq x y z
N MET A 1 -17.58 29.63 -11.55
CA MET A 1 -17.99 29.00 -10.28
C MET A 1 -18.85 27.79 -10.61
N ARG A 2 -18.32 26.57 -10.53
CA ARG A 2 -19.12 25.34 -10.63
C ARG A 2 -18.65 24.41 -9.53
N GLY A 3 -19.60 24.12 -8.63
CA GLY A 3 -19.37 23.43 -7.37
C GLY A 3 -19.10 21.95 -7.55
N GLU A 4 -18.32 21.44 -6.61
CA GLU A 4 -18.02 20.04 -6.36
C GLU A 4 -19.29 19.30 -5.93
N VAL A 5 -19.45 18.05 -6.37
CA VAL A 5 -20.45 17.12 -5.80
C VAL A 5 -19.75 15.89 -5.27
N ASN A 6 -19.89 15.76 -3.95
CA ASN A 6 -19.45 14.71 -3.04
C ASN A 6 -19.71 13.28 -3.58
N LEU A 7 -18.66 12.46 -3.67
CA LEU A 7 -18.74 11.07 -4.10
C LEU A 7 -18.94 10.16 -2.87
N PRO A 8 -19.96 9.29 -2.82
CA PRO A 8 -19.98 8.22 -1.83
C PRO A 8 -18.84 7.23 -2.16
N CYS A 9 -18.02 6.91 -1.15
CA CYS A 9 -16.95 5.93 -1.23
C CYS A 9 -17.43 4.61 -1.86
N PRO A 10 -16.82 4.12 -2.96
CA PRO A 10 -17.06 2.76 -3.40
C PRO A 10 -16.26 1.81 -2.50
N ILE A 11 -16.95 1.18 -1.54
CA ILE A 11 -16.44 0.01 -0.81
C ILE A 11 -16.39 -1.15 -1.81
N VAL A 12 -15.20 -1.62 -2.18
CA VAL A 12 -14.99 -2.87 -2.92
C VAL A 12 -13.65 -3.49 -2.52
N ASP A 13 -13.72 -4.46 -1.62
CA ASP A 13 -12.63 -5.34 -1.20
C ASP A 13 -12.65 -6.63 -2.06
N ASP A 14 -11.88 -6.69 -3.15
CA ASP A 14 -11.34 -7.93 -3.76
C ASP A 14 -10.25 -7.60 -4.81
N PRO A 15 -9.00 -8.09 -4.65
CA PRO A 15 -7.85 -7.62 -5.43
C PRO A 15 -7.56 -8.36 -6.75
N THR A 16 -8.40 -9.26 -7.28
CA THR A 16 -8.00 -10.05 -8.48
C THR A 16 -8.86 -9.96 -9.74
N ALA A 17 -9.97 -9.23 -9.77
CA ALA A 17 -10.80 -9.15 -10.97
C ALA A 17 -10.35 -8.05 -11.96
N ASP A 18 -10.35 -8.34 -13.26
CA ASP A 18 -10.28 -7.35 -14.34
C ASP A 18 -11.41 -6.32 -14.17
N ARG A 19 -11.06 -5.10 -13.75
CA ARG A 19 -12.04 -4.06 -13.39
C ARG A 19 -12.39 -3.20 -14.60
N ILE A 20 -13.52 -3.51 -15.26
CA ILE A 20 -14.18 -2.57 -16.18
C ILE A 20 -15.07 -1.62 -15.36
N LEU A 21 -14.83 -0.32 -15.44
CA LEU A 21 -15.78 0.67 -14.91
C LEU A 21 -16.79 1.04 -15.99
N ALA A 22 -18.07 0.87 -15.69
CA ALA A 22 -19.15 1.32 -16.54
C ALA A 22 -19.81 2.58 -15.94
N SER A 23 -19.90 3.65 -16.72
CA SER A 23 -20.70 4.83 -16.37
C SER A 23 -21.70 5.14 -17.47
N ARG A 24 -22.91 5.55 -17.09
CA ARG A 24 -23.96 5.94 -18.03
C ARG A 24 -23.99 7.46 -18.17
N SER A 25 -23.80 7.94 -19.39
CA SER A 25 -23.95 9.35 -19.76
C SER A 25 -25.43 9.73 -19.85
N VAL A 26 -25.71 11.03 -19.71
CA VAL A 26 -27.06 11.61 -19.80
C VAL A 26 -27.66 11.40 -21.19
N ASP A 27 -26.82 11.23 -22.21
CA ASP A 27 -27.22 10.91 -23.59
C ASP A 27 -27.52 9.41 -23.83
N SER A 28 -27.61 8.61 -22.77
CA SER A 28 -27.84 7.15 -22.80
C SER A 28 -26.68 6.31 -23.34
N THR A 29 -25.51 6.88 -23.52
CA THR A 29 -24.28 6.11 -23.81
C THR A 29 -23.74 5.47 -22.54
N ILE A 30 -23.29 4.21 -22.63
CA ILE A 30 -22.46 3.58 -21.60
C ILE A 30 -21.00 3.74 -22.00
N VAL A 31 -20.21 4.34 -21.13
CA VAL A 31 -18.76 4.38 -21.27
C VAL A 31 -18.16 3.24 -20.47
N LEU A 32 -17.42 2.38 -21.16
CA LEU A 32 -16.64 1.31 -20.56
C LEU A 32 -15.19 1.76 -20.49
N TRP A 33 -14.68 1.95 -19.28
CA TRP A 33 -13.28 2.25 -19.05
C TRP A 33 -12.53 0.95 -18.78
N ASN A 34 -11.53 0.66 -19.62
CA ASN A 34 -10.57 -0.37 -19.32
C ASN A 34 -9.51 0.23 -18.41
N LEU A 35 -9.68 0.06 -17.09
CA LEU A 35 -8.65 0.47 -16.16
C LEU A 35 -7.48 -0.51 -16.27
N ALA A 36 -6.25 0.01 -16.26
CA ALA A 36 -5.09 -0.82 -15.98
C ALA A 36 -5.32 -1.52 -14.63
N PRO A 37 -4.85 -2.77 -14.45
CA PRO A 37 -4.88 -3.42 -13.15
C PRO A 37 -4.35 -2.44 -12.13
N ARG A 38 -5.10 -2.27 -11.03
CA ARG A 38 -4.54 -1.54 -9.90
C ARG A 38 -3.32 -2.36 -9.50
N ILE A 39 -2.13 -1.83 -9.74
CA ILE A 39 -0.92 -2.40 -9.19
C ILE A 39 -1.04 -2.11 -7.70
N VAL A 40 -1.69 -3.04 -7.00
CA VAL A 40 -1.57 -3.11 -5.55
C VAL A 40 -0.09 -3.42 -5.39
N PRO A 41 0.75 -2.48 -4.91
CA PRO A 41 2.10 -2.86 -4.56
C PRO A 41 1.99 -4.10 -3.67
N PRO A 42 2.88 -5.10 -3.83
CA PRO A 42 2.88 -6.23 -2.91
C PRO A 42 2.75 -5.66 -1.50
N THR A 43 1.78 -6.14 -0.74
CA THR A 43 1.63 -5.76 0.67
C THR A 43 3.02 -5.87 1.27
N ALA A 44 3.61 -4.74 1.65
CA ALA A 44 4.97 -4.72 2.16
C ALA A 44 4.99 -5.69 3.34
N SER A 45 5.65 -6.83 3.13
CA SER A 45 5.69 -7.89 4.13
C SER A 45 6.69 -7.47 5.19
N ALA A 46 6.29 -7.57 6.46
CA ALA A 46 7.19 -7.37 7.57
C ALA A 46 8.14 -8.56 7.81
N ASP A 47 7.98 -9.65 7.04
CA ASP A 47 8.92 -10.78 6.94
C ASP A 47 10.04 -10.41 5.96
N PHE A 48 11.14 -9.91 6.52
CA PHE A 48 12.29 -9.40 5.77
C PHE A 48 13.32 -10.49 5.48
N ASP A 49 13.39 -11.56 6.28
CA ASP A 49 14.26 -12.71 5.99
C ASP A 49 13.62 -13.79 5.09
N GLY A 50 12.33 -13.69 4.83
CA GLY A 50 11.58 -14.64 4.00
C GLY A 50 11.32 -15.98 4.68
N SER A 51 11.33 -16.01 6.02
CA SER A 51 11.07 -17.22 6.81
C SER A 51 9.60 -17.65 6.76
N GLY A 52 8.70 -16.76 6.32
CA GLY A 52 7.26 -16.96 6.30
C GLY A 52 6.57 -16.61 7.62
N ALA A 53 7.28 -16.02 8.58
CA ALA A 53 6.75 -15.50 9.83
C ALA A 53 7.31 -14.10 10.07
N VAL A 54 6.58 -13.25 10.80
CA VAL A 54 7.08 -11.94 11.24
C VAL A 54 7.51 -12.06 12.69
N ASP A 55 8.82 -12.16 12.92
CA ASP A 55 9.35 -12.45 14.25
C ASP A 55 10.50 -11.54 14.69
N PHE A 56 11.22 -11.96 15.74
CA PHE A 56 12.30 -11.18 16.32
C PHE A 56 13.49 -10.98 15.36
N ALA A 57 13.74 -11.91 14.43
CA ALA A 57 14.78 -11.76 13.42
C ALA A 57 14.47 -10.59 12.48
N ASP A 58 13.21 -10.47 12.06
CA ASP A 58 12.73 -9.34 11.25
C ASP A 58 12.83 -8.02 12.02
N PHE A 59 12.47 -8.03 13.31
CA PHE A 59 12.59 -6.85 14.16
C PHE A 59 14.03 -6.34 14.21
N VAL A 60 15.02 -7.24 14.33
CA VAL A 60 16.45 -6.85 14.35
C VAL A 60 16.87 -6.22 13.02
N GLN A 61 16.36 -6.69 11.89
CA GLN A 61 16.63 -6.10 10.58
C GLN A 61 15.97 -4.73 10.41
N PHE A 62 14.73 -4.60 10.88
CA PHE A 62 14.01 -3.33 10.86
C PHE A 62 14.74 -2.25 11.67
N VAL A 63 15.11 -2.55 12.92
CA VAL A 63 15.76 -1.55 13.78
C VAL A 63 17.15 -1.15 13.30
N ALA A 64 17.83 -1.98 12.51
CA ALA A 64 19.10 -1.64 11.89
C ALA A 64 18.99 -0.49 10.87
N ASN A 65 17.79 -0.26 10.33
CA ASN A 65 17.51 0.78 9.33
C ASN A 65 16.65 1.92 9.90
N PHE A 66 16.29 1.87 11.18
CA PHE A 66 15.38 2.82 11.80
C PHE A 66 15.97 4.24 11.83
N GLY A 67 15.16 5.22 11.39
CA GLY A 67 15.49 6.63 11.31
C GLY A 67 16.14 7.06 9.99
N LEU A 68 16.37 6.13 9.05
CA LEU A 68 16.85 6.48 7.71
C LEU A 68 15.73 7.06 6.86
N ASN A 69 16.07 8.04 6.03
CA ASN A 69 15.16 8.72 5.13
C ASN A 69 15.55 8.45 3.68
N GLN A 70 14.59 8.60 2.78
CA GLN A 70 14.83 8.49 1.36
C GLN A 70 15.93 9.48 0.93
N GLY A 71 17.02 8.91 0.39
CA GLY A 71 18.21 9.66 -0.01
C GLY A 71 19.40 9.51 0.94
N ASP A 72 19.20 8.95 2.14
CA ASP A 72 20.29 8.57 3.03
C ASP A 72 21.06 7.37 2.49
N ILE A 73 22.37 7.34 2.75
CA ILE A 73 23.21 6.19 2.39
C ILE A 73 22.76 4.99 3.22
N GLY A 74 22.36 3.92 2.54
CA GLY A 74 21.86 2.71 3.19
C GLY A 74 20.35 2.72 3.45
N PHE A 75 19.61 3.75 3.02
CA PHE A 75 18.16 3.67 2.97
C PHE A 75 17.73 2.51 2.07
N ASP A 76 16.86 1.66 2.62
CA ASP A 76 16.27 0.56 1.89
C ASP A 76 14.74 0.63 2.03
N ALA A 77 14.08 0.84 0.89
CA ALA A 77 12.64 1.03 0.80
C ALA A 77 11.84 -0.20 1.26
N GLN A 78 12.47 -1.37 1.45
CA GLN A 78 11.76 -2.53 2.00
C GLN A 78 11.31 -2.32 3.45
N PHE A 79 12.00 -1.48 4.22
CA PHE A 79 11.67 -1.19 5.62
C PHE A 79 10.72 0.02 5.79
N ASP A 80 10.44 0.73 4.69
CA ASP A 80 9.47 1.83 4.60
C ASP A 80 8.10 1.24 4.19
N LEU A 81 7.40 0.70 5.19
CA LEU A 81 6.16 -0.07 5.06
C LEU A 81 4.94 0.80 4.76
N ASP A 82 4.93 2.07 5.20
CA ASP A 82 3.86 3.02 4.86
C ASP A 82 4.18 3.90 3.63
N MET A 83 5.40 3.81 3.12
CA MET A 83 5.90 4.51 1.92
C MET A 83 5.91 6.04 2.08
N ASP A 84 6.11 6.56 3.28
CA ASP A 84 6.22 7.99 3.54
C ASP A 84 7.62 8.57 3.26
N GLY A 85 8.60 7.69 2.98
CA GLY A 85 9.98 8.05 2.70
C GLY A 85 10.87 8.09 3.94
N THR A 86 10.39 7.67 5.10
CA THR A 86 11.13 7.62 6.36
C THR A 86 10.87 6.28 7.05
N ILE A 87 11.93 5.52 7.32
CA ILE A 87 11.82 4.28 8.12
C ILE A 87 11.67 4.69 9.59
N GLY A 88 10.45 4.77 10.08
CA GLY A 88 10.11 5.42 11.33
C GLY A 88 9.02 4.73 12.13
N PHE A 89 8.34 5.53 12.95
CA PHE A 89 7.33 5.01 13.87
C PHE A 89 6.05 4.55 13.15
N GLY A 90 5.73 5.14 11.99
CA GLY A 90 4.63 4.69 11.14
C GLY A 90 4.80 3.22 10.72
N ASP A 91 5.98 2.91 10.19
CA ASP A 91 6.36 1.54 9.82
C ASP A 91 6.38 0.59 11.00
N PHE A 92 6.88 1.04 12.16
CA PHE A 92 6.88 0.22 13.37
C PHE A 92 5.46 -0.22 13.77
N LEU A 93 4.44 0.64 13.62
CA LEU A 93 3.06 0.27 13.92
C LEU A 93 2.51 -0.77 12.93
N ILE A 94 2.92 -0.71 11.66
CA ILE A 94 2.57 -1.71 10.65
C ILE A 94 3.25 -3.05 10.99
N PHE A 95 4.55 -3.01 11.29
CA PHE A 95 5.33 -4.17 11.72
C PHE A 95 4.72 -4.84 12.95
N ALA A 96 4.43 -4.06 14.00
CA ALA A 96 3.88 -4.57 15.25
C ALA A 96 2.49 -5.20 15.08
N LYS A 97 1.72 -4.77 14.08
CA LYS A 97 0.43 -5.37 13.74
C LYS A 97 0.58 -6.75 13.11
N ALA A 98 1.64 -6.96 12.32
CA ALA A 98 1.93 -8.23 11.66
C ALA A 98 2.74 -9.20 12.54
N PHE A 99 3.28 -8.75 13.67
CA PHE A 99 4.16 -9.56 14.51
C PHE A 99 3.48 -10.81 15.09
N GLY A 100 4.08 -11.97 14.84
CA GLY A 100 3.59 -13.27 15.28
C GLY A 100 2.50 -13.89 14.40
N GLU A 101 2.25 -13.33 13.21
CA GLU A 101 1.48 -13.98 12.15
C GLU A 101 2.17 -15.23 11.57
#